data_AF-A0A0F8WG16-F1
#
_entry.id   AF-A0A0F8WG16-F1
#
_cell.length_a   1.000
_cell.length_b   1.000
_cell.length_c   1.000
_cell.angle_alpha   90.00
_cell.angle_beta   90.00
_cell.angle_gamma   90.00
#
_symmetry.space_group_name_H-M   'P 1'
#
loop_
_entity.id
_entity.type
_entity.pdbx_description
1 polymer ?
#
loop_
_entity_poly.entity_id
_entity_poly.type
_entity_poly.pdbx_seq_one_letter_code
_entity_poly.pdbx_strand_id
1 'polypeptide(L)'
;MSLKFNPDNSLLKGSWVTVLLVSIVKARKQEYLRYVGSERDVAGQIPINFVTIPAVSVRTACFGNNVFERNAAEKCISNLLAVGFRRFEIDIYWSSDLQRWLICPVSIPESVYIETLSATPTSTANVAEGTVTAEIDSSSGYLLYNLGSYQCSDGLDAEDVLDIFLDYFKDTSSQLNIYTRCLSFNLHAATSATAINQPASAVAEDQLPTRSDILSNMIRNKLGSYIYTPSRLYSERQNLNGSWYEVEPRYRPIVEYFTIEEDSSGVQRTPNGWPSTKYLQLAAQRRMLVEYGSVDPQLGGYNLSAENEVIFLQAI
;
A
#
# COMPACT_ATOMS: atom_id res chain seq x y z
N MET A 1 12.67 15.05 -6.18
CA MET A 1 12.86 15.15 -4.71
C MET A 1 11.86 14.19 -4.08
N SER A 2 12.31 13.27 -3.21
CA SER A 2 11.44 12.24 -2.61
C SER A 2 10.36 12.85 -1.71
N LEU A 3 9.11 12.38 -1.83
CA LEU A 3 7.99 12.82 -0.99
C LEU A 3 8.18 12.44 0.48
N LYS A 4 7.56 13.23 1.36
CA LYS A 4 7.71 13.10 2.81
C LYS A 4 6.39 12.87 3.53
N PHE A 5 6.48 12.25 4.71
CA PHE A 5 5.33 12.19 5.59
C PHE A 5 5.10 13.58 6.21
N ASN A 6 4.07 14.27 5.74
CA ASN A 6 3.84 15.69 6.02
C ASN A 6 2.36 15.99 6.33
N PRO A 7 1.78 15.39 7.37
CA PRO A 7 0.37 15.58 7.70
C PRO A 7 0.08 17.00 8.19
N ASP A 8 -1.19 17.38 8.23
CA ASP A 8 -1.61 18.62 8.86
C ASP A 8 -1.32 18.61 10.37
N ASN A 9 -0.74 19.72 10.86
CA ASN A 9 -0.40 19.87 12.27
C ASN A 9 -1.62 19.74 13.18
N SER A 10 -2.82 20.08 12.70
CA SER A 10 -4.08 19.89 13.42
C SER A 10 -4.38 18.40 13.68
N LEU A 11 -4.00 17.51 12.76
CA LEU A 11 -4.17 16.07 12.91
C LEU A 11 -3.13 15.48 13.86
N LEU A 12 -1.93 16.04 13.95
CA LEU A 12 -0.92 15.58 14.93
C LEU A 12 -1.21 16.08 16.35
N LYS A 13 -1.80 17.27 16.49
CA LYS A 13 -2.10 17.92 17.78
C LYS A 13 -3.50 17.62 18.31
N GLY A 14 -4.38 17.06 17.48
CA GLY A 14 -5.64 16.51 17.93
C GLY A 14 -5.36 15.36 18.89
N SER A 15 -5.73 15.51 20.15
CA SER A 15 -5.76 14.39 21.09
C SER A 15 -6.75 13.35 20.56
N TRP A 16 -6.27 12.37 19.79
CA TRP A 16 -7.09 11.31 19.22
C TRP A 16 -7.63 10.42 20.34
N VAL A 17 -8.80 10.79 20.85
CA VAL A 17 -9.73 9.86 21.49
C VAL A 17 -10.54 9.24 20.34
N THR A 18 -9.88 8.46 19.47
CA THR A 18 -10.60 7.57 18.57
C THR A 18 -11.03 6.36 19.39
N VAL A 19 -12.15 6.52 20.10
CA VAL A 19 -12.80 5.44 20.83
C VAL A 19 -13.71 4.72 19.84
N LEU A 20 -13.16 3.74 19.14
CA LEU A 20 -13.95 2.66 18.56
C LEU A 20 -14.29 1.70 19.70
N LEU A 21 -15.42 1.92 20.36
CA LEU A 21 -16.00 1.00 21.34
C LEU A 21 -16.51 -0.24 20.59
N VAL A 22 -15.63 -1.18 20.32
CA VAL A 22 -16.03 -2.52 19.89
C VAL A 22 -16.25 -3.36 21.16
N SER A 23 -17.52 -3.48 21.57
CA SER A 23 -17.90 -4.36 22.68
C SER A 23 -18.09 -5.78 22.14
N ILE A 24 -17.06 -6.63 22.24
CA ILE A 24 -17.22 -8.08 22.02
C ILE A 24 -17.47 -8.73 23.37
N VAL A 25 -18.73 -9.08 23.64
CA VAL A 25 -19.10 -9.86 24.82
C VAL A 25 -18.74 -11.32 24.57
N LYS A 26 -17.57 -11.77 25.05
CA LYS A 26 -17.25 -13.19 25.12
C LYS A 26 -17.94 -13.79 26.35
N ALA A 27 -19.06 -14.47 26.15
CA ALA A 27 -19.75 -15.20 27.21
C ALA A 27 -18.93 -16.45 27.61
N ARG A 28 -18.03 -16.32 28.59
CA ARG A 28 -17.61 -17.46 29.41
C ARG A 28 -18.38 -17.42 30.73
N LYS A 29 -19.02 -18.53 31.07
CA LYS A 29 -19.63 -18.75 32.38
C LYS A 29 -18.49 -18.80 33.42
N GLN A 30 -18.68 -18.07 34.52
CA GLN A 30 -17.81 -17.90 35.69
C GLN A 30 -16.69 -16.82 35.60
N GLU A 31 -16.83 -15.82 36.50
CA GLU A 31 -15.94 -14.69 36.86
C GLU A 31 -15.77 -13.52 35.88
N TYR A 32 -16.50 -12.44 36.19
CA TYR A 32 -16.60 -11.20 35.41
C TYR A 32 -15.51 -10.19 35.83
N LEU A 33 -14.27 -10.40 35.40
CA LEU A 33 -13.28 -9.31 35.35
C LEU A 33 -13.58 -8.46 34.11
N ARG A 34 -14.14 -7.26 34.29
CA ARG A 34 -14.29 -6.27 33.22
C ARG A 34 -12.90 -5.76 32.83
N TYR A 35 -12.26 -6.42 31.88
CA TYR A 35 -11.11 -5.85 31.17
C TYR A 35 -11.63 -4.96 30.05
N VAL A 36 -11.66 -3.65 30.29
CA VAL A 36 -11.88 -2.66 29.23
C VAL A 36 -10.52 -2.38 28.59
N GLY A 37 -10.18 -3.16 27.58
CA GLY A 37 -8.99 -2.94 26.75
C GLY A 37 -9.33 -2.09 25.51
N SER A 38 -8.33 -1.42 24.95
CA SER A 38 -8.47 -0.86 23.60
C SER A 38 -8.73 -1.97 22.58
N GLU A 39 -9.27 -1.66 21.39
CA GLU A 39 -9.44 -2.63 20.28
C GLU A 39 -8.16 -3.46 20.06
N ARG A 40 -6.99 -2.81 20.13
CA ARG A 40 -5.66 -3.43 20.07
C ARG A 40 -5.43 -4.51 21.13
N ASP A 41 -5.90 -4.29 22.35
CA ASP A 41 -5.64 -5.21 23.45
C ASP A 41 -6.51 -6.46 23.34
N VAL A 42 -7.75 -6.28 22.88
CA VAL A 42 -8.76 -7.36 22.72
C VAL A 42 -8.54 -8.15 21.43
N ALA A 43 -8.33 -7.48 20.29
CA ALA A 43 -8.09 -8.11 18.99
C ALA A 43 -6.62 -8.49 18.77
N GLY A 44 -5.72 -8.10 19.67
CA GLY A 44 -4.27 -8.24 19.50
C GLY A 44 -3.77 -9.67 19.27
N GLN A 45 -4.47 -10.66 19.80
CA GLN A 45 -4.13 -12.09 19.64
C GLN A 45 -5.01 -12.80 18.61
N ILE A 46 -6.03 -12.14 18.07
CA ILE A 46 -6.81 -12.68 16.96
C ILE A 46 -5.88 -12.70 15.73
N PRO A 47 -5.80 -13.82 14.97
CA PRO A 47 -5.03 -13.84 13.74
C PRO A 47 -5.46 -12.74 12.77
N ILE A 48 -4.49 -12.13 12.10
CA ILE A 48 -4.71 -10.87 11.37
C ILE A 48 -5.76 -10.97 10.27
N ASN A 49 -5.90 -12.15 9.64
CA ASN A 49 -6.89 -12.43 8.60
C ASN A 49 -8.34 -12.54 9.11
N PHE A 50 -8.56 -12.49 10.43
CA PHE A 50 -9.89 -12.40 11.04
C PHE A 50 -10.19 -11.02 11.63
N VAL A 51 -9.26 -10.07 11.51
CA VAL A 51 -9.43 -8.70 12.00
C VAL A 51 -9.91 -7.82 10.86
N THR A 52 -11.15 -7.35 10.93
CA THR A 52 -11.70 -6.41 9.95
C THR A 52 -11.14 -5.01 10.17
N ILE A 53 -10.52 -4.44 9.14
CA ILE A 53 -9.91 -3.11 9.17
C ILE A 53 -10.53 -2.27 8.05
N PRO A 54 -10.97 -1.02 8.33
CA PRO A 54 -11.47 -0.14 7.27
C PRO A 54 -10.37 0.19 6.27
N ALA A 55 -10.72 0.10 4.99
CA ALA A 55 -9.87 0.45 3.86
C ALA A 55 -10.20 1.83 3.30
N VAL A 56 -9.23 2.45 2.63
CA VAL A 56 -9.42 3.68 1.86
C VAL A 56 -8.87 3.49 0.45
N SER A 57 -9.68 3.84 -0.56
CA SER A 57 -9.21 4.02 -1.94
C SER A 57 -8.45 5.32 -2.02
N VAL A 58 -7.13 5.24 -2.25
CA VAL A 58 -6.27 6.43 -2.38
C VAL A 58 -6.69 7.24 -3.60
N ARG A 59 -7.08 6.59 -4.70
CA ARG A 59 -7.62 7.25 -5.89
C ARG A 59 -8.79 8.18 -5.56
N THR A 60 -9.80 7.64 -4.89
CA THR A 60 -11.04 8.38 -4.58
C THR A 60 -10.81 9.43 -3.48
N ALA A 61 -9.96 9.13 -2.49
CA ALA A 61 -9.74 10.01 -1.35
C ALA A 61 -8.83 11.20 -1.66
N CYS A 62 -7.79 11.00 -2.48
CA CYS A 62 -6.74 11.99 -2.69
C CYS A 62 -6.78 12.67 -4.06
N PHE A 63 -7.46 12.09 -5.05
CA PHE A 63 -7.42 12.56 -6.44
C PHE A 63 -8.83 12.89 -6.95
N GLY A 64 -9.51 13.78 -6.22
CA GLY A 64 -10.81 14.31 -6.61
C GLY A 64 -10.75 15.04 -7.95
N ASN A 65 -11.83 14.94 -8.75
CA ASN A 65 -11.92 15.54 -10.08
C ASN A 65 -10.80 15.12 -11.05
N ASN A 66 -10.20 13.94 -10.85
CA ASN A 66 -9.10 13.41 -11.67
C ASN A 66 -7.86 14.32 -11.72
N VAL A 67 -7.59 15.04 -10.61
CA VAL A 67 -6.40 15.88 -10.46
C VAL A 67 -5.36 15.12 -9.65
N PHE A 68 -4.24 14.80 -10.29
CA PHE A 68 -3.11 14.02 -9.77
C PHE A 68 -1.90 14.92 -9.56
N GLU A 69 -2.04 15.88 -8.65
CA GLU A 69 -0.99 16.81 -8.26
C GLU A 69 -0.07 16.18 -7.19
N ARG A 70 1.25 16.33 -7.36
CA ARG A 70 2.26 15.70 -6.50
C ARG A 70 2.16 16.11 -5.03
N ASN A 71 2.08 17.41 -4.73
CA ASN A 71 2.08 17.91 -3.35
C ASN A 71 0.73 17.65 -2.66
N ALA A 72 -0.38 17.80 -3.37
CA ALA A 72 -1.70 17.42 -2.87
C ALA A 72 -1.73 15.91 -2.49
N ALA A 73 -1.10 15.05 -3.30
CA ALA A 73 -0.95 13.62 -2.99
C ALA A 73 -0.16 13.39 -1.71
N GLU A 74 1.02 14.02 -1.58
CA GLU A 74 1.86 13.96 -0.36
C GLU A 74 1.02 14.27 0.87
N LYS A 75 0.30 15.39 0.80
CA LYS A 75 -0.48 15.90 1.91
C LYS A 75 -1.64 14.99 2.28
N CYS A 76 -2.41 14.57 1.29
CA CYS A 76 -3.57 13.73 1.50
C CYS A 76 -3.20 12.35 2.08
N ILE A 77 -2.21 11.67 1.49
CA ILE A 77 -1.77 10.34 1.97
C ILE A 77 -1.20 10.44 3.38
N SER A 78 -0.41 11.49 3.65
CA SER A 78 0.08 11.77 5.01
C SER A 78 -1.06 11.99 6.01
N ASN A 79 -2.10 12.73 5.62
CA ASN A 79 -3.27 12.94 6.46
C ASN A 79 -4.01 11.62 6.75
N LEU A 80 -4.21 10.75 5.74
CA LEU A 80 -4.83 9.43 5.94
C LEU A 80 -4.03 8.55 6.92
N LEU A 81 -2.70 8.58 6.80
CA LEU A 81 -1.79 7.91 7.73
C LEU A 81 -1.91 8.46 9.16
N ALA A 82 -1.95 9.79 9.30
CA ALA A 82 -2.06 10.47 10.60
C ALA A 82 -3.42 10.22 11.29
N VAL A 83 -4.51 10.19 10.52
CA VAL A 83 -5.86 9.85 11.01
C VAL A 83 -5.94 8.39 11.44
N GLY A 84 -5.08 7.53 10.89
CA GLY A 84 -4.89 6.16 11.36
C GLY A 84 -5.51 5.08 10.48
N PHE A 85 -5.83 5.38 9.20
CA PHE A 85 -6.21 4.34 8.23
C PHE A 85 -5.16 3.23 8.18
N ARG A 86 -5.61 1.97 8.23
CA ARG A 86 -4.69 0.81 8.25
C ARG A 86 -4.69 -0.04 6.99
N ARG A 87 -5.67 0.11 6.09
CA ARG A 87 -5.66 -0.54 4.77
C ARG A 87 -5.78 0.52 3.68
N PHE A 88 -4.89 0.47 2.71
CA PHE A 88 -4.84 1.41 1.58
C PHE A 88 -4.96 0.62 0.29
N GLU A 89 -5.95 0.98 -0.53
CA GLU A 89 -6.11 0.49 -1.89
C GLU A 89 -5.49 1.52 -2.82
N ILE A 90 -4.44 1.12 -3.53
CA ILE A 90 -3.61 2.00 -4.35
C ILE A 90 -3.68 1.51 -5.78
N ASP A 91 -4.30 2.31 -6.63
CA ASP A 91 -4.30 2.08 -8.08
C ASP A 91 -3.00 2.61 -8.68
N ILE A 92 -2.25 1.73 -9.36
CA ILE A 92 -1.03 2.09 -10.08
C ILE A 92 -1.12 1.64 -11.54
N TYR A 93 -0.51 2.43 -12.42
CA TYR A 93 -0.66 2.32 -13.86
C TYR A 93 0.70 2.13 -14.52
N TRP A 94 0.92 1.00 -15.17
CA TRP A 94 2.16 0.76 -15.91
C TRP A 94 2.17 1.60 -17.19
N SER A 95 3.16 2.48 -17.32
CA SER A 95 3.44 3.18 -18.58
C SER A 95 4.61 2.51 -19.28
N SER A 96 4.34 1.91 -20.45
CA SER A 96 5.39 1.36 -21.31
C SER A 96 6.29 2.45 -21.90
N ASP A 97 5.75 3.65 -22.12
CA ASP A 97 6.52 4.79 -22.66
C ASP A 97 7.58 5.27 -21.65
N LEU A 98 7.19 5.37 -20.37
CA LEU A 98 8.04 5.89 -19.30
C LEU A 98 8.77 4.78 -18.52
N GLN A 99 8.47 3.51 -18.81
CA GLN A 99 9.00 2.34 -18.11
C GLN A 99 8.87 2.47 -16.57
N ARG A 100 7.73 2.96 -16.09
CA ARG A 100 7.47 3.17 -14.65
C ARG A 100 6.00 3.03 -14.29
N TRP A 101 5.76 2.75 -13.01
CA TRP A 101 4.43 2.73 -12.40
C TRP A 101 3.98 4.12 -12.01
N LEU A 102 2.95 4.63 -12.67
CA LEU A 102 2.35 5.93 -12.41
C LEU A 102 1.22 5.83 -11.39
N ILE A 103 0.89 6.95 -10.75
CA ILE A 103 -0.39 7.10 -10.02
C ILE A 103 -1.49 7.64 -10.93
N CYS A 104 -1.13 8.42 -11.96
CA CYS A 104 -2.10 8.90 -12.93
C CYS A 104 -2.47 7.79 -13.93
N PRO A 105 -3.76 7.64 -14.30
CA PRO A 105 -4.20 6.63 -15.28
C PRO A 105 -3.67 6.82 -16.70
N VAL A 106 -3.14 8.00 -17.02
CA VAL A 106 -2.75 8.38 -18.37
C VAL A 106 -1.23 8.55 -18.45
N SER A 107 -0.62 7.90 -19.44
CA SER A 107 0.80 8.04 -19.79
C SER A 107 1.02 9.34 -20.54
N ILE A 108 2.02 10.12 -20.10
CA ILE A 108 2.50 11.31 -20.81
C ILE A 108 3.56 10.82 -21.82
N PRO A 109 3.33 10.95 -23.14
CA PRO A 109 4.29 10.51 -24.15
C PRO A 109 5.58 11.32 -24.09
N GLU A 110 6.73 10.68 -24.29
CA GLU A 110 8.05 11.33 -24.33
C GLU A 110 8.13 12.42 -25.43
N SER A 111 7.42 12.23 -26.54
CA SER A 111 7.32 13.21 -27.64
C SER A 111 6.59 14.50 -27.28
N VAL A 112 5.85 14.50 -26.17
CA VAL A 112 5.13 15.65 -25.62
C VAL A 112 5.79 16.13 -24.33
N TYR A 113 6.89 15.47 -23.90
CA TYR A 113 7.64 15.87 -22.72
C TYR A 113 8.33 17.20 -22.99
N ILE A 114 7.97 18.21 -22.20
CA ILE A 114 8.47 19.57 -22.42
C ILE A 114 9.73 19.72 -21.57
N GLU A 115 10.89 19.40 -22.16
CA GLU A 115 12.21 19.47 -21.49
C GLU A 115 12.59 20.90 -21.05
N THR A 116 11.94 21.94 -21.59
CA THR A 116 12.33 23.33 -21.33
C THR A 116 11.40 24.01 -20.33
N LEU A 117 11.94 24.33 -19.15
CA LEU A 117 11.51 25.44 -18.28
C LEU A 117 11.68 26.77 -19.04
N SER A 118 10.91 26.97 -20.11
CA SER A 118 10.87 28.24 -20.83
C SER A 118 10.03 29.22 -20.01
N ALA A 119 10.36 30.51 -20.02
CA ALA A 119 9.78 31.56 -19.17
C ALA A 119 8.27 31.86 -19.44
N THR A 120 7.59 31.01 -20.19
CA THR A 120 6.13 31.02 -20.41
C THR A 120 5.47 29.96 -19.54
N PRO A 121 4.47 30.32 -18.71
CA PRO A 121 3.89 29.42 -17.70
C PRO A 121 3.07 28.26 -18.28
N THR A 122 2.79 28.28 -19.58
CA THR A 122 1.93 27.30 -20.25
C THR A 122 2.51 26.93 -21.61
N SER A 123 2.49 25.65 -21.93
CA SER A 123 2.97 25.11 -23.19
C SER A 123 2.00 24.09 -23.75
N THR A 124 1.79 24.12 -25.06
CA THR A 124 0.72 23.38 -25.74
C THR A 124 1.27 22.52 -26.87
N ALA A 125 0.92 21.24 -26.89
CA ALA A 125 1.21 20.30 -27.96
C ALA A 125 -0.08 19.70 -28.53
N ASN A 126 -0.15 19.60 -29.86
CA ASN A 126 -1.28 18.95 -30.54
C ASN A 126 -0.99 17.46 -30.71
N VAL A 127 -1.96 16.62 -30.36
CA VAL A 127 -1.88 15.16 -30.42
C VAL A 127 -3.07 14.63 -31.22
N ALA A 128 -2.98 13.40 -31.75
CA ALA A 128 -3.95 12.82 -32.69
C ALA A 128 -5.43 12.90 -32.21
N GLU A 129 -5.68 12.76 -30.90
CA GLU A 129 -7.03 12.82 -30.32
C GLU A 129 -7.25 13.99 -29.36
N GLY A 130 -6.40 15.03 -29.36
CA GLY A 130 -6.61 16.17 -28.47
C GLY A 130 -5.46 17.17 -28.38
N THR A 131 -5.63 18.11 -27.45
CA THR A 131 -4.61 19.11 -27.12
C THR A 131 -4.06 18.79 -25.75
N VAL A 132 -2.75 18.55 -25.66
CA VAL A 132 -2.04 18.42 -24.39
C VAL A 132 -1.52 19.79 -24.02
N THR A 133 -1.86 20.26 -22.82
CA THR A 133 -1.27 21.47 -22.25
C THR A 133 -0.54 21.10 -20.97
N ALA A 134 0.56 21.78 -20.70
CA ALA A 134 1.31 21.65 -19.46
C ALA A 134 1.48 23.02 -18.83
N GLU A 135 1.33 23.08 -17.51
CA GLU A 135 1.58 24.26 -16.71
C GLU A 135 2.51 23.91 -15.53
N ILE A 136 3.32 24.88 -15.11
CA ILE A 136 4.16 24.70 -13.92
C ILE A 136 3.27 24.77 -12.69
N ASP A 137 3.20 23.67 -11.93
CA ASP A 137 2.62 23.71 -10.59
C ASP A 137 3.57 24.48 -9.68
N SER A 138 3.20 25.73 -9.40
CA SER A 138 3.97 26.64 -8.53
C SER A 138 4.21 26.10 -7.12
N SER A 139 3.42 25.11 -6.66
CA SER A 139 3.60 24.51 -5.34
C SER A 139 4.74 23.48 -5.33
N SER A 140 4.88 22.69 -6.39
CA SER A 140 5.79 21.54 -6.45
C SER A 140 6.99 21.74 -7.38
N GLY A 141 6.89 22.69 -8.31
CA GLY A 141 7.87 22.93 -9.37
C GLY A 141 7.83 21.88 -10.49
N TYR A 142 6.89 20.93 -10.44
CA TYR A 142 6.67 19.93 -11.50
C TYR A 142 5.64 20.44 -12.52
N LEU A 143 5.59 19.78 -13.67
CA LEU A 143 4.63 20.10 -14.70
C LEU A 143 3.33 19.33 -14.45
N LEU A 144 2.22 20.06 -14.42
CA LEU A 144 0.87 19.51 -14.41
C LEU A 144 0.34 19.48 -15.85
N TYR A 145 0.19 18.29 -16.40
CA TYR A 145 -0.30 18.06 -17.75
C TYR A 145 -1.82 17.91 -17.74
N ASN A 146 -2.52 18.71 -18.54
CA ASN A 146 -3.93 18.53 -18.83
C ASN A 146 -4.09 17.57 -20.03
N LEU A 147 -4.62 16.39 -19.73
CA LEU A 147 -4.82 15.27 -20.62
C LEU A 147 -6.31 14.93 -20.63
N GLY A 148 -7.10 15.68 -21.40
CA GLY A 148 -8.55 15.49 -21.49
C GLY A 148 -9.25 15.71 -20.15
N SER A 149 -9.78 14.64 -19.55
CA SER A 149 -10.45 14.68 -18.23
C SER A 149 -9.50 14.48 -17.05
N TYR A 150 -8.20 14.31 -17.30
CA TYR A 150 -7.17 14.07 -16.29
C TYR A 150 -6.19 15.23 -16.23
N GLN A 151 -5.74 15.57 -15.02
CA GLN A 151 -4.59 16.43 -14.80
C GLN A 151 -3.51 15.61 -14.11
N CYS A 152 -2.37 15.37 -14.76
CA CYS A 152 -1.31 14.48 -14.27
C CYS A 152 -0.02 15.26 -14.03
N SER A 153 0.52 15.19 -12.81
CA SER A 153 1.88 15.64 -12.53
C SER A 153 2.90 14.67 -13.14
N ASP A 154 3.92 15.17 -13.82
CA ASP A 154 5.03 14.34 -14.32
C ASP A 154 5.97 13.81 -13.24
N GLY A 155 5.91 14.44 -12.06
CA GLY A 155 6.61 14.03 -10.85
C GLY A 155 5.79 13.19 -9.87
N LEU A 156 4.73 12.48 -10.25
CA LEU A 156 4.00 11.62 -9.30
C LEU A 156 3.93 10.17 -9.78
N ASP A 157 4.64 9.29 -9.10
CA ASP A 157 4.70 7.85 -9.41
C ASP A 157 4.56 6.97 -8.15
N ALA A 158 4.58 5.65 -8.35
CA ALA A 158 4.44 4.69 -7.25
C ALA A 158 5.60 4.79 -6.25
N GLU A 159 6.81 5.17 -6.69
CA GLU A 159 7.95 5.34 -5.79
C GLU A 159 7.74 6.48 -4.79
N ASP A 160 7.12 7.56 -5.25
CA ASP A 160 6.76 8.70 -4.41
C ASP A 160 5.77 8.31 -3.31
N VAL A 161 4.78 7.47 -3.62
CA VAL A 161 3.85 6.95 -2.61
C VAL A 161 4.59 6.08 -1.61
N LEU A 162 5.47 5.17 -2.07
CA LEU A 162 6.28 4.32 -1.18
C LEU A 162 7.21 5.15 -0.27
N ASP A 163 7.72 6.28 -0.75
CA ASP A 163 8.55 7.18 0.03
C ASP A 163 7.80 7.81 1.20
N ILE A 164 6.52 8.17 1.02
CA ILE A 164 5.66 8.66 2.12
C ILE A 164 5.54 7.59 3.21
N PHE A 165 5.28 6.33 2.83
CA PHE A 165 5.19 5.22 3.80
C PHE A 165 6.52 4.96 4.50
N LEU A 166 7.64 5.03 3.77
CA LEU A 166 8.98 4.87 4.34
C LEU A 166 9.26 5.95 5.38
N ASP A 167 8.99 7.20 5.04
CA ASP A 167 9.20 8.35 5.91
C ASP A 167 8.29 8.28 7.15
N TYR A 168 7.02 7.88 6.99
CA TYR A 168 6.11 7.60 8.10
C TYR A 168 6.64 6.52 9.05
N PHE A 169 7.15 5.41 8.54
CA PHE A 169 7.69 4.34 9.39
C PHE A 169 8.99 4.74 10.09
N LYS A 170 9.78 5.64 9.49
CA LYS A 170 10.96 6.24 10.14
C LYS A 170 10.53 7.17 11.27
N ASP A 171 9.59 8.08 11.01
CA ASP A 171 9.07 9.04 11.97
C ASP A 171 8.43 8.35 13.19
N THR A 172 7.71 7.26 12.94
CA THR A 172 7.01 6.51 13.99
C THR A 172 7.78 5.30 14.52
N SER A 173 9.06 5.16 14.19
CA SER A 173 9.87 3.97 14.52
C SER A 173 9.96 3.66 16.02
N SER A 174 9.92 4.68 16.89
CA SER A 174 9.95 4.53 18.35
C SER A 174 8.58 4.24 18.99
N GLN A 175 7.50 4.34 18.21
CA GLN A 175 6.13 4.23 18.71
C GLN A 175 5.63 2.78 18.65
N LEU A 176 5.40 2.19 19.83
CA LEU A 176 4.91 0.80 19.98
C LEU A 176 3.40 0.64 19.74
N ASN A 177 2.67 1.74 19.55
CA ASN A 177 1.23 1.78 19.33
C ASN A 177 0.85 1.93 17.84
N ILE A 178 1.83 1.90 16.93
CA ILE A 178 1.54 1.92 15.50
C ILE A 178 1.05 0.56 15.04
N TYR A 179 -0.17 0.53 14.51
CA TYR A 179 -0.76 -0.66 13.95
C TYR A 179 -0.05 -1.08 12.66
N THR A 180 -0.06 -2.39 12.40
CA THR A 180 0.29 -2.98 11.11
C THR A 180 -0.61 -2.38 10.03
N ARG A 181 0.00 -1.96 8.93
CA ARG A 181 -0.69 -1.43 7.75
C ARG A 181 -0.74 -2.49 6.65
N CYS A 182 -1.77 -2.47 5.82
CA CYS A 182 -1.90 -3.30 4.63
C CYS A 182 -1.97 -2.38 3.40
N LEU A 183 -1.09 -2.62 2.42
CA LEU A 183 -1.15 -1.98 1.11
C LEU A 183 -1.67 -2.99 0.10
N SER A 184 -2.79 -2.66 -0.53
CA SER A 184 -3.39 -3.44 -1.61
C SER A 184 -3.15 -2.69 -2.92
N PHE A 185 -2.34 -3.27 -3.80
CA PHE A 185 -2.03 -2.66 -5.09
C PHE A 185 -2.95 -3.20 -6.18
N ASN A 186 -3.72 -2.30 -6.80
CA ASN A 186 -4.46 -2.59 -8.02
C ASN A 186 -3.58 -2.21 -9.21
N LEU A 187 -3.33 -3.17 -10.09
CA LEU A 187 -2.45 -2.99 -11.23
C LEU A 187 -3.26 -2.76 -12.50
N HIS A 188 -2.93 -1.67 -13.20
CA HIS A 188 -3.56 -1.27 -14.43
C HIS A 188 -2.51 -1.00 -15.52
N ALA A 189 -2.91 -1.10 -16.79
CA ALA A 189 -2.13 -0.51 -17.88
C ALA A 189 -2.51 0.97 -18.02
N ALA A 190 -1.53 1.86 -18.22
CA ALA A 190 -1.79 3.27 -18.45
C ALA A 190 -2.39 3.48 -19.85
N THR A 191 -3.38 4.37 -19.96
CA THR A 191 -3.92 4.79 -21.27
C THR A 191 -2.97 5.81 -21.89
N SER A 192 -2.75 5.75 -23.20
CA SER A 192 -1.98 6.78 -23.91
C SER A 192 -2.75 8.10 -23.96
N ALA A 193 -2.07 9.23 -23.74
CA ALA A 193 -2.63 10.56 -23.99
C ALA A 193 -3.13 10.76 -25.43
N THR A 194 -2.63 9.96 -26.39
CA THR A 194 -3.06 10.02 -27.80
C THR A 194 -4.36 9.25 -28.07
N ALA A 195 -4.84 8.45 -27.11
CA ALA A 195 -5.99 7.55 -27.25
C ALA A 195 -6.85 7.54 -25.97
N ILE A 196 -7.01 8.71 -25.34
CA ILE A 196 -7.52 8.83 -23.97
C ILE A 196 -8.98 8.37 -23.80
N ASN A 197 -9.74 8.34 -24.89
CA ASN A 197 -11.13 7.88 -24.91
C ASN A 197 -11.24 6.36 -25.14
N GLN A 198 -10.13 5.67 -25.33
CA GLN A 198 -10.08 4.23 -25.51
C GLN A 198 -9.60 3.53 -24.23
N PRO A 199 -10.02 2.28 -23.99
CA PRO A 199 -9.42 1.45 -22.95
C PRO A 199 -7.90 1.31 -23.15
N ALA A 200 -7.16 1.16 -22.05
CA ALA A 200 -5.74 0.86 -22.14
C ALA A 200 -5.51 -0.40 -22.98
N SER A 201 -4.47 -0.35 -23.83
CA SER A 201 -4.08 -1.47 -24.68
C SER A 201 -3.36 -2.54 -23.86
N ALA A 202 -3.37 -3.79 -24.35
CA ALA A 202 -2.58 -4.86 -23.76
C ALA A 202 -1.09 -4.53 -23.84
N VAL A 203 -0.36 -4.80 -22.75
CA VAL A 203 1.09 -4.57 -22.68
C VAL A 203 1.81 -5.78 -23.29
N ALA A 204 2.66 -5.54 -24.29
CA ALA A 204 3.45 -6.58 -24.92
C ALA A 204 4.48 -7.17 -23.93
N GLU A 205 4.87 -8.43 -24.10
CA GLU A 205 5.77 -9.13 -23.15
C GLU A 205 7.12 -8.43 -22.98
N ASP A 206 7.66 -7.85 -24.06
CA ASP A 206 8.92 -7.10 -24.07
C ASP A 206 8.81 -5.69 -23.45
N GLN A 207 7.58 -5.23 -23.21
CA GLN A 207 7.26 -3.93 -22.62
C GLN A 207 6.75 -4.04 -21.17
N LEU A 208 6.66 -5.25 -20.63
CA LEU A 208 6.31 -5.46 -19.23
C LEU A 208 7.45 -4.98 -18.31
N PRO A 209 7.14 -4.64 -17.04
CA PRO A 209 8.16 -4.22 -16.10
C PRO A 209 9.29 -5.25 -15.98
N THR A 210 10.54 -4.78 -16.05
CA THR A 210 11.72 -5.64 -15.89
C THR A 210 12.62 -5.14 -14.77
N ARG A 211 13.41 -6.04 -14.19
CA ARG A 211 14.45 -5.70 -13.19
C ARG A 211 13.95 -4.79 -12.06
N SER A 212 14.42 -3.54 -11.99
CA SER A 212 14.07 -2.57 -10.95
C SER A 212 12.60 -2.20 -10.95
N ASP A 213 11.95 -2.28 -12.10
CA ASP A 213 10.61 -1.71 -12.33
C ASP A 213 9.51 -2.71 -11.94
N ILE A 214 9.92 -3.95 -11.60
CA ILE A 214 9.06 -4.95 -10.96
C ILE A 214 8.65 -4.41 -9.58
N LEU A 215 7.34 -4.38 -9.32
CA LEU A 215 6.77 -3.77 -8.12
C LEU A 215 7.36 -4.34 -6.82
N SER A 216 7.45 -5.66 -6.68
CA SER A 216 8.06 -6.31 -5.51
C SER A 216 9.51 -5.90 -5.29
N ASN A 217 10.28 -5.62 -6.34
CA ASN A 217 11.66 -5.13 -6.20
C ASN A 217 11.66 -3.70 -5.65
N MET A 218 10.82 -2.82 -6.18
CA MET A 218 10.65 -1.44 -5.68
C MET A 218 10.27 -1.45 -4.20
N ILE A 219 9.26 -2.23 -3.84
CA ILE A 219 8.73 -2.35 -2.47
C ILE A 219 9.78 -2.93 -1.54
N ARG A 220 10.47 -4.01 -1.93
CA ARG A 220 11.53 -4.62 -1.13
C ARG A 220 12.68 -3.65 -0.87
N ASN A 221 13.09 -2.91 -1.90
CA ASN A 221 14.19 -1.96 -1.80
C ASN A 221 13.89 -0.81 -0.83
N LYS A 222 12.65 -0.29 -0.84
CA LYS A 222 12.26 0.84 0.02
C LYS A 222 11.78 0.41 1.41
N LEU A 223 10.96 -0.64 1.49
CA LEU A 223 10.16 -0.99 2.66
C LEU A 223 10.45 -2.37 3.24
N GLY A 224 11.39 -3.14 2.65
CA GLY A 224 11.61 -4.55 2.97
C GLY A 224 11.79 -4.87 4.46
N SER A 225 12.44 -3.99 5.24
CA SER A 225 12.62 -4.19 6.69
C SER A 225 11.32 -4.15 7.49
N TYR A 226 10.26 -3.54 6.95
CA TYR A 226 8.97 -3.38 7.59
C TYR A 226 7.96 -4.46 7.21
N ILE A 227 8.22 -5.23 6.15
CA ILE A 227 7.26 -6.15 5.55
C ILE A 227 7.28 -7.51 6.23
N TYR A 228 6.08 -8.03 6.52
CA TYR A 228 5.88 -9.44 6.77
C TYR A 228 5.52 -10.13 5.44
N THR A 229 6.37 -11.06 4.99
CA THR A 229 6.32 -11.61 3.63
C THR A 229 5.59 -12.95 3.55
N PRO A 230 5.15 -13.38 2.36
CA PRO A 230 4.56 -14.71 2.18
C PRO A 230 5.54 -15.85 2.47
N SER A 231 6.81 -15.71 2.08
CA SER A 231 7.88 -16.67 2.39
C SER A 231 8.07 -16.86 3.89
N ARG A 232 8.02 -15.76 4.65
CA ARG A 232 8.08 -15.81 6.11
C ARG A 232 6.85 -16.52 6.68
N LEU A 233 5.65 -16.16 6.24
CA LEU A 233 4.42 -16.85 6.65
C LEU A 233 4.51 -18.36 6.40
N TYR A 234 4.96 -18.77 5.22
CA TYR A 234 5.12 -20.17 4.88
C TYR A 234 6.10 -20.86 5.84
N SER A 235 7.27 -20.27 6.07
CA SER A 235 8.29 -20.84 6.96
C SER A 235 7.81 -20.97 8.41
N GLU A 236 7.16 -19.94 8.97
CA GLU A 236 6.63 -19.95 10.33
C GLU A 236 5.50 -20.98 10.48
N ARG A 237 4.65 -21.14 9.45
CA ARG A 237 3.61 -22.17 9.42
C ARG A 237 4.14 -23.60 9.47
N GLN A 238 5.36 -23.86 8.99
CA GLN A 238 5.96 -25.20 9.03
C GLN A 238 6.51 -25.58 10.41
N ASN A 239 6.79 -24.61 11.28
CA ASN A 239 7.28 -24.84 12.63
C ASN A 239 6.84 -23.71 13.58
N LEU A 240 5.68 -23.89 14.20
CA LEU A 240 5.11 -22.97 15.18
C LEU A 240 5.95 -22.90 16.47
N ASN A 241 6.59 -24.00 16.86
CA ASN A 241 7.42 -24.06 18.07
C ASN A 241 8.62 -23.12 17.99
N GLY A 242 9.22 -22.97 16.80
CA GLY A 242 10.30 -22.02 16.51
C GLY A 242 9.84 -20.68 15.93
N SER A 243 8.54 -20.35 16.05
CA SER A 243 7.99 -19.10 15.55
C SER A 243 6.90 -18.55 16.48
N TRP A 244 5.62 -18.74 16.14
CA TRP A 244 4.48 -18.11 16.81
C TRP A 244 4.32 -18.53 18.27
N TYR A 245 4.87 -19.68 18.67
CA TYR A 245 4.79 -20.20 20.04
C TYR A 245 6.09 -20.07 20.82
N GLU A 246 7.19 -19.66 20.19
CA GLU A 246 8.45 -19.37 20.89
C GLU A 246 8.35 -18.10 21.73
N VAL A 247 7.40 -17.21 21.39
CA VAL A 247 7.20 -15.91 22.03
C VAL A 247 6.35 -16.01 23.31
N GLU A 248 6.31 -14.92 24.09
CA GLU A 248 5.46 -14.82 25.27
C GLU A 248 3.96 -15.09 24.93
N PRO A 249 3.21 -15.77 25.82
CA PRO A 249 1.82 -16.14 25.56
C PRO A 249 0.91 -15.00 25.10
N ARG A 250 1.13 -13.77 25.59
CA ARG A 250 0.34 -12.57 25.22
C ARG A 250 0.52 -12.10 23.78
N TYR A 251 1.55 -12.59 23.08
CA TYR A 251 1.82 -12.27 21.67
C TYR A 251 1.40 -13.40 20.71
N ARG A 252 1.10 -14.60 21.24
CA ARG A 252 0.72 -15.74 20.43
C ARG A 252 -0.65 -15.53 19.79
N PRO A 253 -0.86 -16.03 18.55
CA PRO A 253 -2.19 -16.10 17.99
C PRO A 253 -3.07 -17.10 18.75
N ILE A 254 -4.36 -16.80 18.86
CA ILE A 254 -5.36 -17.68 19.50
C ILE A 254 -5.59 -18.89 18.59
N VAL A 255 -5.36 -20.09 19.13
CA VAL A 255 -5.31 -21.35 18.38
C VAL A 255 -6.67 -21.77 17.82
N GLU A 256 -7.77 -21.34 18.43
CA GLU A 256 -9.13 -21.68 18.01
C GLU A 256 -9.52 -21.12 16.63
N TYR A 257 -8.69 -20.26 16.03
CA TYR A 257 -8.91 -19.69 14.71
C TYR A 257 -8.24 -20.48 13.57
N PHE A 258 -7.46 -21.51 13.88
CA PHE A 258 -6.75 -22.29 12.87
C PHE A 258 -6.46 -23.73 13.31
N THR A 259 -6.04 -24.57 12.37
CA THR A 259 -5.75 -25.97 12.63
C THR A 259 -4.28 -26.13 13.01
N ILE A 260 -3.99 -26.91 14.04
CA ILE A 260 -2.63 -27.32 14.40
C ILE A 260 -2.49 -28.79 14.08
N GLU A 261 -1.45 -29.13 13.34
CA GLU A 261 -0.98 -30.50 13.15
C GLU A 261 0.34 -30.66 13.90
N GLU A 262 0.52 -31.80 14.55
CA GLU A 262 1.77 -32.14 15.22
C GLU A 262 2.35 -33.38 14.56
N ASP A 263 3.64 -33.33 14.21
CA ASP A 263 4.33 -34.49 13.67
C ASP A 263 4.86 -35.41 14.79
N SER A 264 5.42 -36.56 14.41
CA SER A 264 5.96 -37.53 15.37
C SER A 264 7.13 -37.01 16.21
N SER A 265 7.75 -35.90 15.81
CA SER A 265 8.86 -35.25 16.50
C SER A 265 8.37 -34.13 17.44
N GLY A 266 7.05 -33.91 17.54
CA GLY A 266 6.45 -32.85 18.35
C GLY A 266 6.49 -31.46 17.69
N VAL A 267 6.84 -31.37 16.39
CA VAL A 267 6.83 -30.10 15.66
C VAL A 267 5.40 -29.79 15.25
N GLN A 268 4.92 -28.64 15.71
CA GLN A 268 3.60 -28.12 15.41
C GLN A 268 3.65 -27.26 14.14
N ARG A 269 2.72 -27.51 13.24
CA ARG A 269 2.54 -26.76 11.99
C ARG A 269 1.08 -26.39 11.80
N THR A 270 0.82 -25.46 10.89
CA THR A 270 -0.55 -25.09 10.52
C THR A 270 -0.70 -24.88 9.02
N PRO A 271 -1.70 -25.51 8.37
CA PRO A 271 -1.96 -25.30 6.95
C PRO A 271 -2.65 -23.94 6.68
N ASN A 272 -3.36 -23.37 7.66
CA ASN A 272 -4.27 -22.24 7.47
C ASN A 272 -4.12 -21.10 8.49
N GLY A 273 -3.27 -21.24 9.50
CA GLY A 273 -3.11 -20.23 10.55
C GLY A 273 -2.47 -18.94 10.07
N TRP A 274 -2.71 -17.84 10.76
CA TRP A 274 -2.01 -16.58 10.53
C TRP A 274 -1.47 -16.05 11.85
N PRO A 275 -0.39 -15.25 11.83
CA PRO A 275 0.06 -14.56 13.02
C PRO A 275 -1.00 -13.54 13.47
N SER A 276 -0.96 -13.21 14.76
CA SER A 276 -1.77 -12.13 15.32
C SER A 276 -1.12 -10.77 15.08
N THR A 277 -1.91 -9.70 15.22
CA THR A 277 -1.38 -8.32 15.12
C THR A 277 -0.29 -8.05 16.16
N LYS A 278 -0.42 -8.57 17.39
CA LYS A 278 0.62 -8.46 18.43
C LYS A 278 1.89 -9.23 18.08
N TYR A 279 1.77 -10.44 17.52
CA TYR A 279 2.94 -11.17 17.03
C TYR A 279 3.68 -10.34 15.99
N LEU A 280 2.96 -9.86 14.96
CA LEU A 280 3.56 -9.08 13.88
C LEU A 280 4.28 -7.83 14.40
N GLN A 281 3.60 -7.02 15.22
CA GLN A 281 4.12 -5.73 15.65
C GLN A 281 5.23 -5.85 16.70
N LEU A 282 5.04 -6.73 17.69
CA LEU A 282 5.84 -6.70 18.91
C LEU A 282 6.90 -7.80 18.94
N ALA A 283 6.61 -8.97 18.38
CA ALA A 283 7.58 -10.08 18.34
C ALA A 283 8.38 -10.07 17.03
N ALA A 284 7.70 -10.03 15.88
CA ALA A 284 8.34 -10.05 14.56
C ALA A 284 8.83 -8.66 14.12
N GLN A 285 8.40 -7.59 14.80
CA GLN A 285 8.73 -6.18 14.50
C GLN A 285 8.45 -5.80 13.04
N ARG A 286 7.35 -6.31 12.50
CA ARG A 286 6.85 -6.00 11.16
C ARG A 286 5.66 -5.04 11.25
N ARG A 287 5.65 -4.06 10.35
CA ARG A 287 4.70 -2.94 10.35
C ARG A 287 3.80 -2.94 9.13
N MET A 288 4.09 -3.78 8.14
CA MET A 288 3.37 -3.76 6.87
C MET A 288 3.12 -5.16 6.31
N LEU A 289 1.97 -5.31 5.67
CA LEU A 289 1.63 -6.38 4.75
C LEU A 289 1.38 -5.73 3.38
N VAL A 290 1.72 -6.45 2.32
CA VAL A 290 1.51 -5.99 0.95
C VAL A 290 0.84 -7.09 0.17
N GLU A 291 -0.21 -6.76 -0.55
CA GLU A 291 -1.01 -7.69 -1.34
C GLU A 291 -1.37 -7.08 -2.69
N TYR A 292 -1.75 -7.94 -3.63
CA TYR A 292 -2.46 -7.50 -4.82
C TYR A 292 -3.97 -7.41 -4.54
N GLY A 293 -4.58 -6.37 -5.09
CA GLY A 293 -6.03 -6.27 -5.24
C GLY A 293 -6.44 -6.81 -6.60
N SER A 294 -6.91 -5.94 -7.50
CA SER A 294 -7.22 -6.31 -8.89
C SER A 294 -6.00 -6.16 -9.81
N VAL A 295 -5.87 -7.04 -10.80
CA VAL A 295 -4.88 -6.91 -11.87
C VAL A 295 -5.62 -6.93 -13.19
N ASP A 296 -5.45 -5.87 -13.99
CA ASP A 296 -6.12 -5.73 -15.27
C ASP A 296 -5.65 -6.80 -16.27
N PRO A 297 -6.55 -7.33 -17.13
CA PRO A 297 -6.20 -8.31 -18.16
C PRO A 297 -5.11 -7.85 -19.14
N GLN A 298 -4.97 -6.54 -19.34
CA GLN A 298 -3.92 -5.92 -20.16
C GLN A 298 -2.51 -6.24 -19.66
N LEU A 299 -2.36 -6.59 -18.38
CA LEU A 299 -1.12 -7.02 -17.75
C LEU A 299 -1.05 -8.55 -17.63
N GLY A 300 -1.76 -9.31 -18.47
CA GLY A 300 -1.85 -10.78 -18.37
C GLY A 300 -0.51 -11.52 -18.47
N GLY A 301 0.53 -10.91 -19.06
CA GLY A 301 1.89 -11.47 -19.08
C GLY A 301 2.73 -11.13 -17.84
N TYR A 302 2.25 -10.25 -16.95
CA TYR A 302 2.97 -9.85 -15.75
C TYR A 302 3.03 -11.00 -14.74
N ASN A 303 4.25 -11.46 -14.43
CA ASN A 303 4.44 -12.65 -13.61
C ASN A 303 4.29 -12.37 -12.11
N LEU A 304 3.04 -12.33 -11.64
CA LEU A 304 2.71 -12.15 -10.22
C LEU A 304 3.31 -13.25 -9.33
N SER A 305 3.52 -14.46 -9.86
CA SER A 305 4.05 -15.58 -9.07
C SER A 305 5.52 -15.38 -8.68
N ALA A 306 6.29 -14.69 -9.53
CA ALA A 306 7.66 -14.31 -9.21
C ALA A 306 7.75 -13.27 -8.07
N GLU A 307 6.64 -12.62 -7.73
CA GLU A 307 6.58 -11.56 -6.71
C GLU A 307 6.12 -12.04 -5.34
N ASN A 308 5.75 -13.32 -5.23
CA ASN A 308 5.24 -13.94 -4.00
C ASN A 308 6.30 -14.05 -2.87
N GLU A 309 7.50 -13.53 -3.08
CA GLU A 309 8.47 -13.33 -2.00
C GLU A 309 8.16 -12.09 -1.15
N VAL A 310 7.42 -11.11 -1.71
CA VAL A 310 7.19 -9.80 -1.07
C VAL A 310 5.70 -9.49 -0.96
N ILE A 311 4.91 -9.84 -1.99
CA ILE A 311 3.51 -9.44 -2.13
C ILE A 311 2.61 -10.69 -2.06
N PHE A 312 1.56 -10.64 -1.24
CA PHE A 312 0.55 -11.70 -1.17
C PHE A 312 -0.36 -11.66 -2.41
N LEU A 313 -0.59 -12.81 -3.04
CA LEU A 313 -1.45 -12.94 -4.22
C LEU A 313 -2.95 -12.81 -3.96
N GLN A 314 -3.35 -12.80 -2.69
CA GLN A 314 -4.75 -12.71 -2.29
C GLN A 314 -4.87 -11.75 -1.11
N ALA A 315 -6.04 -11.14 -1.01
CA ALA A 315 -6.41 -10.30 0.11
C ALA A 315 -6.26 -11.07 1.44
N ILE A 316 -5.59 -10.43 2.39
CA ILE A 316 -5.36 -10.91 3.76
C ILE A 316 -6.53 -10.55 4.66
#